data_AF-A0A2P5EB00-F1
#
_entry.id   AF-A0A2P5EB00-F1
#
_cell.length_a   1.000
_cell.length_b   1.000
_cell.length_c   1.000
_cell.angle_alpha   90.00
_cell.angle_beta   90.00
_cell.angle_gamma   90.00
#
_symmetry.space_group_name_H-M   'P 1'
#
loop_
_entity.id
_entity.type
_entity.pdbx_description
1 polymer ?
#
loop_
_entity_poly.entity_id
_entity_poly.type
_entity_poly.pdbx_seq_one_letter_code
_entity_poly.pdbx_strand_id
1 'polypeptide(L)'
;MIMKGVMQCPANNITLSPVSFLERAALVYGDNTSIVDCGNPLIRFSWKQTYQRCLNLASALLHLGISRHDVVSSLFDTLITTYKYYSFVVVL
;
A
#
# COMPACT_ATOMS: atom_id res chain seq x y z
N MET A 1 16.71 21.35 2.75
CA MET A 1 15.67 21.69 3.73
C MET A 1 15.50 20.48 4.64
N ILE A 2 16.12 20.51 5.83
CA ILE A 2 16.10 19.38 6.77
C ILE A 2 14.76 19.43 7.51
N MET A 3 13.97 18.38 7.36
CA MET A 3 12.71 18.22 8.09
C MET A 3 13.05 18.10 9.58
N LYS A 4 12.76 19.14 10.37
CA LYS A 4 12.81 19.04 11.84
C LYS A 4 11.86 17.91 12.25
N GLY A 5 12.41 16.87 12.87
CA GLY A 5 11.66 15.70 13.31
C GLY A 5 10.48 16.13 14.18
N VAL A 6 9.27 15.66 13.82
CA VAL A 6 8.05 15.92 14.58
C VAL A 6 8.19 15.22 15.92
N MET A 7 7.95 15.94 17.03
CA MET A 7 7.94 15.37 18.38
C MET A 7 7.03 14.14 18.39
N GLN A 8 7.54 13.02 18.93
CA GLN A 8 6.72 11.82 19.07
C GLN A 8 5.62 12.07 20.10
N CYS A 9 4.39 11.80 19.69
CA CYS A 9 3.15 11.91 20.43
C CYS A 9 2.31 10.65 20.14
N PRO A 10 1.21 10.42 20.87
CA PRO A 10 0.38 9.24 20.65
C PRO A 10 -0.13 9.11 19.20
N ALA A 11 -0.27 10.21 18.45
CA ALA A 11 -0.76 10.19 17.07
C ALA A 11 0.25 9.59 16.06
N ASN A 12 1.55 9.85 16.24
CA ASN A 12 2.65 9.39 15.37
C ASN A 12 3.50 8.26 15.99
N ASN A 13 3.16 7.79 17.20
CA ASN A 13 3.82 6.68 17.90
C ASN A 13 2.90 5.46 18.16
N ILE A 14 1.89 5.26 17.31
CA ILE A 14 1.03 4.06 17.33
C ILE A 14 1.65 3.02 16.40
N THR A 15 1.63 1.75 16.83
CA THR A 15 1.96 0.60 15.96
C THR A 15 0.99 0.57 14.80
N LEU A 16 1.48 0.84 13.59
CA LEU A 16 0.68 0.77 12.38
C LEU A 16 0.71 -0.66 11.83
N SER A 17 -0.45 -1.27 11.69
CA SER A 17 -0.60 -2.38 10.75
C SER A 17 -0.41 -1.86 9.32
N PRO A 18 0.03 -2.71 8.37
CA PRO A 18 0.12 -2.32 6.95
C PRO A 18 -1.16 -1.67 6.41
N VAL A 19 -2.33 -2.21 6.78
CA VAL A 19 -3.65 -1.64 6.44
C VAL A 19 -3.79 -0.21 6.96
N SER A 20 -3.56 0.00 8.26
CA SER A 20 -3.74 1.32 8.91
C SER A 20 -2.71 2.35 8.44
N PHE A 21 -1.51 1.91 8.06
CA PHE A 21 -0.52 2.77 7.42
C PHE A 21 -1.03 3.25 6.06
N LEU A 22 -1.53 2.34 5.23
CA LEU A 22 -1.94 2.67 3.88
C LEU A 22 -3.14 3.62 3.85
N GLU A 23 -4.11 3.41 4.75
CA GLU A 23 -5.23 4.33 4.96
C GLU A 23 -4.74 5.74 5.34
N ARG A 24 -3.86 5.85 6.35
CA ARG A 24 -3.30 7.14 6.77
C ARG A 24 -2.49 7.81 5.67
N ALA A 25 -1.70 7.06 4.92
CA ALA A 25 -0.90 7.59 3.83
C ALA A 25 -1.78 8.14 2.70
N ALA A 26 -2.88 7.47 2.37
CA ALA A 26 -3.85 7.96 1.40
C ALA A 26 -4.60 9.21 1.87
N LEU A 27 -4.87 9.32 3.17
CA LEU A 27 -5.52 10.49 3.77
C LEU A 27 -4.60 11.72 3.83
N VAL A 28 -3.34 11.54 4.25
CA VAL A 28 -2.40 12.65 4.50
C VAL A 28 -1.62 13.05 3.23
N TYR A 29 -1.26 12.07 2.40
CA TYR A 29 -0.37 12.25 1.24
C TYR A 29 -1.04 11.82 -0.08
N GLY A 30 -2.37 11.93 -0.17
CA GLY A 30 -3.18 11.32 -1.24
C GLY A 30 -2.70 11.58 -2.67
N ASP A 31 -2.25 12.81 -2.98
CA ASP A 31 -1.78 13.20 -4.31
C ASP A 31 -0.26 12.98 -4.49
N ASN A 32 0.47 12.69 -3.41
CA ASN A 32 1.89 12.40 -3.48
C ASN A 32 2.11 11.02 -4.12
N THR A 33 3.20 10.88 -4.85
CA THR A 33 3.59 9.62 -5.48
C THR A 33 3.92 8.56 -4.42
N SER A 34 3.27 7.40 -4.51
CA SER A 34 3.48 6.23 -3.65
C SER A 34 4.37 5.19 -4.33
N ILE A 35 4.17 4.97 -5.63
CA ILE A 35 4.86 3.95 -6.42
C ILE A 35 5.35 4.59 -7.72
N VAL A 36 6.62 4.34 -8.04
CA VAL A 36 7.22 4.65 -9.34
C VAL A 36 7.71 3.34 -9.94
N ASP A 37 7.09 2.93 -11.03
CA ASP A 37 7.50 1.78 -11.83
C ASP A 37 8.35 2.28 -13.00
N CYS A 38 9.64 1.92 -12.97
CA CYS A 38 10.65 2.30 -13.97
C CYS A 38 10.58 1.46 -15.27
N GLY A 39 9.45 0.81 -15.55
CA GLY A 39 9.17 0.18 -16.84
C GLY A 39 9.05 1.17 -18.02
N ASN A 40 8.79 0.62 -19.20
CA ASN A 40 8.47 1.39 -20.40
C ASN A 40 7.07 0.96 -20.91
N PRO A 41 6.01 1.78 -20.74
CA PRO A 41 6.01 3.16 -20.24
C PRO A 41 6.23 3.27 -18.73
N LEU A 42 6.74 4.42 -18.28
CA LEU A 42 6.88 4.77 -16.87
C LEU A 42 5.49 4.89 -16.23
N ILE A 43 5.23 4.14 -15.15
CA ILE A 43 3.95 4.20 -14.44
C ILE A 43 4.17 4.82 -13.06
N ARG A 44 3.28 5.73 -12.67
CA ARG A 44 3.27 6.36 -11.35
C ARG A 44 1.89 6.21 -10.74
N PHE A 45 1.86 5.89 -9.44
CA PHE A 45 0.63 5.90 -8.66
C PHE A 45 0.74 6.91 -7.52
N SER A 46 -0.37 7.57 -7.21
CA SER A 46 -0.50 8.35 -5.98
C SER A 46 -0.93 7.47 -4.81
N TRP A 47 -0.74 7.93 -3.56
CA TRP A 47 -1.21 7.18 -2.39
C TRP A 47 -2.72 6.90 -2.42
N LYS A 48 -3.53 7.86 -2.91
CA LYS A 48 -4.97 7.66 -3.10
C LYS A 48 -5.28 6.55 -4.11
N GLN A 49 -4.53 6.50 -5.23
CA GLN A 49 -4.69 5.45 -6.23
C GLN A 49 -4.26 4.09 -5.69
N THR A 50 -3.14 4.01 -4.98
CA THR A 50 -2.68 2.76 -4.34
C THR A 50 -3.73 2.23 -3.37
N TYR A 51 -4.28 3.09 -2.50
CA TYR A 51 -5.32 2.70 -1.56
C TYR A 51 -6.59 2.19 -2.23
N GLN A 52 -7.10 2.92 -3.23
CA GLN A 52 -8.30 2.48 -3.94
C GLN A 52 -8.09 1.11 -4.60
N ARG A 53 -6.91 0.85 -5.16
CA ARG A 53 -6.64 -0.44 -5.79
C ARG A 53 -6.54 -1.56 -4.74
N CYS A 54 -5.93 -1.29 -3.58
CA CYS A 54 -5.88 -2.27 -2.48
C CYS A 54 -7.31 -2.63 -2.00
N LEU A 55 -8.20 -1.64 -1.87
CA LEU A 55 -9.61 -1.88 -1.54
C LEU A 55 -10.33 -2.72 -2.60
N ASN A 56 -10.09 -2.44 -3.88
CA ASN A 56 -10.70 -3.23 -4.96
C ASN A 56 -10.22 -4.70 -4.92
N LEU A 57 -8.93 -4.92 -4.63
CA LEU A 57 -8.40 -6.29 -4.46
C LEU A 57 -9.02 -6.97 -3.23
N ALA A 58 -9.06 -6.29 -2.09
CA ALA A 58 -9.66 -6.82 -0.88
C ALA A 58 -11.14 -7.21 -1.11
N SER A 59 -11.90 -6.38 -1.83
CA SER A 59 -13.28 -6.69 -2.22
C SER A 59 -13.37 -7.93 -3.11
N ALA A 60 -12.47 -8.09 -4.08
CA ALA A 60 -12.45 -9.27 -4.93
C ALA A 60 -12.11 -10.55 -4.15
N LEU A 61 -11.19 -10.47 -3.17
CA LEU A 61 -10.83 -11.60 -2.32
C LEU A 61 -11.97 -11.99 -1.38
N LEU A 62 -12.71 -11.02 -0.84
CA LEU A 62 -13.93 -11.28 -0.07
C LEU A 62 -14.98 -12.01 -0.92
N HIS A 63 -15.14 -11.63 -2.20
CA HIS A 63 -16.04 -12.34 -3.12
C HIS A 63 -15.55 -13.75 -3.47
N LEU A 64 -14.26 -14.03 -3.38
CA LEU A 64 -13.68 -15.37 -3.52
C LEU A 64 -13.79 -16.21 -2.24
N GLY A 65 -14.38 -15.67 -1.17
CA GLY A 65 -14.58 -16.38 0.10
C GLY A 65 -13.39 -16.34 1.05
N ILE A 66 -12.39 -15.50 0.78
CA ILE A 66 -11.23 -15.33 1.66
C ILE A 66 -11.63 -14.49 2.87
N SER A 67 -11.21 -14.95 4.04
CA SER A 67 -11.58 -14.42 5.33
C SER A 67 -10.36 -14.17 6.22
N ARG A 68 -10.59 -13.57 7.39
CA ARG A 68 -9.53 -13.36 8.36
C ARG A 68 -8.92 -14.72 8.76
N HIS A 69 -7.59 -14.75 8.86
CA HIS A 69 -6.76 -15.93 9.17
C HIS A 69 -6.50 -16.86 7.98
N ASP A 70 -7.06 -16.58 6.81
CA ASP A 70 -6.66 -17.26 5.57
C ASP A 70 -5.32 -16.73 5.07
N VAL A 71 -4.52 -17.63 4.48
CA VAL A 71 -3.19 -17.29 3.95
C VAL A 71 -3.31 -17.10 2.45
N VAL A 72 -2.95 -15.90 1.98
CA VAL A 72 -2.87 -15.58 0.56
C VAL A 72 -1.40 -15.59 0.14
N SER A 73 -1.07 -16.41 -0.87
CA SER A 73 0.25 -16.41 -1.49
C SER A 73 0.18 -15.83 -2.89
N SER A 74 1.24 -15.14 -3.30
CA SER A 74 1.33 -14.51 -4.60
C SER A 74 2.68 -14.79 -5.25
N LEU A 75 2.66 -15.17 -6.52
CA LEU A 75 3.86 -15.42 -7.30
C LEU A 75 4.01 -14.33 -8.36
N PHE A 76 5.21 -13.76 -8.46
CA PHE A 76 5.54 -12.73 -9.43
C PHE A 76 6.83 -13.07 -10.15
N ASP A 77 6.86 -12.83 -11.45
CA ASP A 77 8.02 -13.04 -12.29
C ASP A 77 8.95 -11.81 -12.18
N THR A 78 10.03 -11.94 -11.39
CA THR A 78 11.12 -10.95 -11.14
C THR A 78 10.79 -9.61 -10.46
N LEU A 79 11.83 -8.99 -9.88
CA LEU A 79 11.86 -7.82 -8.99
C LEU A 79 11.03 -6.59 -9.42
N ILE A 80 10.80 -6.40 -10.73
CA ILE A 80 10.01 -5.26 -11.25
C ILE A 80 8.52 -5.53 -11.07
N THR A 81 8.08 -6.76 -11.32
CA THR A 81 6.69 -7.20 -11.09
C THR A 81 6.39 -7.31 -9.59
N THR A 82 7.43 -7.55 -8.78
CA THR A 82 7.32 -7.64 -7.32
C THR A 82 6.76 -6.34 -6.71
N TYR A 83 7.27 -5.14 -7.04
CA TYR A 83 6.73 -3.87 -6.46
C TYR A 83 5.28 -3.58 -6.87
N LYS A 84 4.88 -3.98 -8.08
CA LYS A 84 3.53 -3.78 -8.61
C LYS A 84 2.45 -4.46 -7.76
N TYR A 85 2.82 -5.54 -7.07
CA TYR A 85 1.87 -6.36 -6.30
C TYR A 85 2.28 -6.64 -4.84
N TYR A 86 3.54 -6.40 -4.43
CA TYR A 86 3.93 -6.46 -3.01
C TYR A 86 3.16 -5.42 -2.19
N SER A 87 2.95 -4.23 -2.75
CA SER A 87 2.10 -3.23 -2.10
C SER A 87 0.64 -3.68 -1.95
N PHE A 88 0.22 -4.74 -2.63
CA PHE A 88 -1.12 -5.31 -2.54
C PHE A 88 -1.20 -6.51 -1.59
N VAL A 89 -0.14 -7.32 -1.53
CA VAL A 89 -0.10 -8.57 -0.75
C VAL A 89 0.40 -8.33 0.67
N VAL A 90 1.34 -7.40 0.88
CA VAL A 90 1.84 -7.02 2.21
C VAL A 90 0.82 -6.17 2.98
N VAL A 91 -0.21 -5.66 2.30
CA VAL A 91 -1.17 -4.71 2.88
C VAL A 91 -2.49 -5.39 3.30
N LEU A 92 -2.67 -6.68 3.00
CA LEU A 92 -3.73 -7.50 3.62
C LEU A 92 -3.30 -8.00 4.99
#